data_AF-I4F1H3-F1
#
_entry.id   AF-I4F1H3-F1
#
_cell.length_a   1.000
_cell.length_b   1.000
_cell.length_c   1.000
_cell.angle_alpha   90.00
_cell.angle_beta   90.00
_cell.angle_gamma   90.00
#
_symmetry.space_group_name_H-M   'P 1'
#
loop_
_entity.id
_entity.type
_entity.pdbx_description
1 polymer ?
#
loop_
_entity_poly.entity_id
_entity_poly.type
_entity_poly.pdbx_seq_one_letter_code
_entity_poly.pdbx_strand_id
1 'polypeptide(L)'
;MSTLDQPTGQPATPPVPPMPTNYAPSQYAPQPFDQYGQQPTSGYLQPMACRRLRAPYGRPLGPIGKVRSTWAVIGLSIITFGIYSLYYYYATHEEMKQHSGEGFGGVVGLLFGIFTGGLVNAFALPNEIGNLYARQGRPRPVSATTGLWAILGAIIVIGPLVWLIKTNGALNAYWRGVGAR
;
A
#
# COMPACT_ATOMS: atom_id res chain seq x y z
N MET A 1 28.96 -72.86 -26.89
CA MET A 1 28.19 -72.77 -25.62
C MET A 1 28.38 -71.36 -25.08
N SER A 2 27.35 -70.77 -24.47
CA SER A 2 27.26 -69.29 -24.32
C SER A 2 27.27 -68.84 -22.86
N THR A 3 27.94 -67.71 -22.57
CA THR A 3 27.69 -66.70 -21.51
C THR A 3 28.74 -65.59 -21.74
N LEU A 4 28.45 -64.36 -22.17
CA LEU A 4 27.56 -63.28 -21.65
C LEU A 4 28.14 -62.52 -20.45
N ASP A 5 28.84 -61.41 -20.75
CA ASP A 5 29.18 -60.32 -19.84
C ASP A 5 28.08 -59.23 -19.79
N GLN A 6 28.12 -58.39 -18.76
CA GLN A 6 27.18 -57.28 -18.56
C GLN A 6 27.61 -55.98 -19.28
N PRO A 7 26.68 -55.19 -19.84
CA PRO A 7 26.92 -53.81 -20.26
C PRO A 7 26.36 -52.77 -19.28
N THR A 8 27.12 -51.71 -19.01
CA THR A 8 26.63 -50.47 -18.39
C THR A 8 26.91 -49.27 -19.32
N GLY A 9 25.89 -48.43 -19.56
CA GLY A 9 26.02 -47.28 -20.44
C GLY A 9 24.84 -46.31 -20.31
N GLN A 10 25.11 -45.01 -20.39
CA GLN A 10 24.12 -43.93 -20.27
C GLN A 10 23.63 -43.47 -21.67
N PRO A 11 22.37 -43.02 -21.80
CA PRO A 11 21.83 -42.52 -23.07
C PRO A 11 22.31 -41.09 -23.40
N ALA A 12 22.45 -40.77 -24.69
CA ALA A 12 22.90 -39.48 -25.21
C ALA A 12 21.79 -38.73 -25.98
N THR A 13 21.95 -37.41 -26.14
CA THR A 13 20.99 -36.51 -26.81
C THR A 13 21.34 -36.21 -28.29
N PRO A 14 20.36 -36.05 -29.19
CA PRO A 14 20.59 -35.85 -30.64
C PRO A 14 20.98 -34.42 -31.04
N PRO A 15 21.57 -34.22 -32.26
CA PRO A 15 22.12 -32.95 -32.73
C PRO A 15 21.16 -32.06 -33.58
N VAL A 16 21.61 -30.84 -33.91
CA VAL A 16 20.88 -29.82 -34.69
C VAL A 16 21.61 -29.50 -36.02
N PRO A 17 20.90 -29.33 -37.17
CA PRO A 17 21.51 -29.12 -38.49
C PRO A 17 21.96 -27.66 -38.80
N PRO A 18 22.74 -27.40 -39.89
CA PRO A 18 23.57 -26.19 -40.03
C PRO A 18 23.23 -25.20 -41.18
N MET A 19 23.72 -23.95 -41.03
CA MET A 19 24.31 -22.98 -42.02
C MET A 19 23.72 -22.82 -43.45
N PRO A 20 23.54 -21.57 -43.98
CA PRO A 20 24.68 -20.70 -44.37
C PRO A 20 24.43 -19.16 -44.30
N THR A 21 25.19 -18.24 -44.92
CA THR A 21 26.64 -17.88 -44.80
C THR A 21 26.93 -16.54 -45.55
N ASN A 22 27.76 -15.65 -44.97
CA ASN A 22 28.42 -14.44 -45.52
C ASN A 22 27.62 -13.28 -46.17
N TYR A 23 27.91 -12.06 -45.70
CA TYR A 23 28.73 -11.09 -46.45
C TYR A 23 29.56 -10.22 -45.49
N ALA A 24 30.85 -10.02 -45.79
CA ALA A 24 31.77 -9.07 -45.15
C ALA A 24 32.89 -8.74 -46.15
N PRO A 25 33.45 -7.50 -46.13
CA PRO A 25 34.72 -7.30 -45.45
C PRO A 25 34.81 -5.96 -44.67
N SER A 26 36.02 -5.60 -44.22
CA SER A 26 36.32 -4.65 -43.13
C SER A 26 37.25 -3.48 -43.53
N GLN A 27 37.76 -2.74 -42.52
CA GLN A 27 38.79 -1.66 -42.55
C GLN A 27 38.23 -0.22 -42.62
N TYR A 28 38.92 0.84 -42.16
CA TYR A 28 40.24 1.01 -41.51
C TYR A 28 40.13 2.14 -40.45
N ALA A 29 41.04 2.23 -39.45
CA ALA A 29 41.06 3.34 -38.48
C ALA A 29 42.46 3.93 -38.22
N PRO A 30 42.66 5.24 -38.45
CA PRO A 30 43.80 6.02 -37.94
C PRO A 30 43.40 7.14 -36.96
N GLN A 31 44.39 7.71 -36.28
CA GLN A 31 44.37 8.98 -35.53
C GLN A 31 45.57 9.83 -36.01
N PRO A 32 45.79 11.09 -35.55
CA PRO A 32 44.89 12.10 -34.97
C PRO A 32 44.90 13.43 -35.78
N PHE A 33 44.24 14.46 -35.23
CA PHE A 33 44.25 15.89 -35.60
C PHE A 33 43.77 16.33 -37.01
N ASP A 34 42.97 17.40 -36.98
CA ASP A 34 42.45 18.23 -38.07
C ASP A 34 41.62 17.58 -39.21
N GLN A 35 40.86 18.45 -39.90
CA GLN A 35 40.47 18.34 -41.31
C GLN A 35 39.58 17.14 -41.77
N TYR A 36 38.26 17.39 -41.87
CA TYR A 36 37.29 16.65 -42.72
C TYR A 36 37.39 15.10 -42.73
N GLY A 37 36.89 14.41 -41.68
CA GLY A 37 36.90 12.92 -41.60
C GLY A 37 35.72 12.26 -40.87
N GLN A 38 35.36 11.05 -41.31
CA GLN A 38 34.18 10.23 -40.91
C GLN A 38 34.34 9.42 -39.59
N GLN A 39 33.22 8.85 -39.11
CA GLN A 39 33.09 7.75 -38.10
C GLN A 39 33.15 6.35 -38.79
N PRO A 40 33.04 5.14 -38.13
CA PRO A 40 32.60 4.73 -36.77
C PRO A 40 33.67 3.88 -36.00
N THR A 41 33.51 2.79 -35.19
CA THR A 41 32.45 1.78 -34.90
C THR A 41 32.63 1.07 -33.52
N SER A 42 31.66 0.23 -33.13
CA SER A 42 31.47 -0.49 -31.84
C SER A 42 32.27 -1.79 -31.64
N GLY A 43 32.35 -2.35 -30.40
CA GLY A 43 32.85 -3.73 -30.26
C GLY A 43 33.05 -4.47 -28.92
N TYR A 44 32.46 -4.11 -27.77
CA TYR A 44 32.47 -5.01 -26.59
C TYR A 44 31.16 -5.04 -25.78
N LEU A 45 30.84 -6.23 -25.25
CA LEU A 45 29.66 -6.49 -24.43
C LEU A 45 29.80 -5.83 -23.05
N GLN A 46 29.29 -4.60 -22.92
CA GLN A 46 28.96 -4.07 -21.60
C GLN A 46 27.78 -4.89 -21.05
N PRO A 47 27.90 -5.58 -19.89
CA PRO A 47 26.70 -6.03 -19.18
C PRO A 47 25.89 -4.77 -18.90
N MET A 48 24.61 -4.74 -19.31
CA MET A 48 23.81 -3.52 -19.27
C MET A 48 23.83 -2.95 -17.84
N ALA A 49 24.62 -1.90 -17.65
CA ALA A 49 24.75 -1.21 -16.38
C ALA A 49 23.41 -0.52 -16.15
N CYS A 50 22.49 -1.23 -15.49
CA CYS A 50 21.11 -0.82 -15.32
C CYS A 50 21.10 0.63 -14.88
N ARG A 51 20.72 1.55 -15.77
CA ARG A 51 20.62 2.98 -15.46
C ARG A 51 19.47 3.10 -14.47
N ARG A 52 19.79 2.86 -13.19
CA ARG A 52 18.90 3.09 -12.06
C ARG A 52 18.57 4.56 -12.15
N LEU A 53 17.40 4.85 -12.71
CA LEU A 53 16.83 6.19 -12.76
C LEU A 53 16.74 6.61 -11.31
N ARG A 54 17.74 7.39 -10.88
CA ARG A 54 17.91 7.80 -9.49
C ARG A 54 16.67 8.58 -9.16
N ALA A 55 15.78 7.97 -8.36
CA ALA A 55 14.48 8.54 -8.05
C ALA A 55 14.70 10.00 -7.63
N PRO A 56 13.94 10.95 -8.20
CA PRO A 56 14.16 12.37 -7.96
C PRO A 56 14.17 12.59 -6.44
N TYR A 57 15.18 13.31 -5.96
CA TYR A 57 15.49 13.46 -4.53
C TYR A 57 14.19 13.60 -3.73
N GLY A 58 13.88 12.57 -2.92
CA GLY A 58 12.64 12.53 -2.18
C GLY A 58 12.50 13.80 -1.35
N ARG A 59 11.32 14.43 -1.37
CA ARG A 59 11.03 15.56 -0.49
C ARG A 59 11.45 15.18 0.93
N PRO A 60 12.19 16.03 1.67
CA PRO A 60 12.54 15.73 3.05
C PRO A 60 11.25 15.50 3.84
N LEU A 61 11.12 14.31 4.43
CA LEU A 61 9.99 13.98 5.28
C LEU A 61 10.04 14.90 6.50
N GLY A 62 8.89 15.49 6.84
CA GLY A 62 8.76 16.37 8.00
C GLY A 62 8.73 15.59 9.32
N PRO A 63 8.38 16.26 10.43
CA PRO A 63 8.39 15.66 11.78
C PRO A 63 7.67 14.31 11.85
N ILE A 64 8.20 13.39 12.65
CA ILE A 64 7.60 12.07 12.86
C ILE A 64 6.38 12.21 13.79
N GLY A 65 5.26 11.58 13.41
CA GLY A 65 4.03 11.57 14.19
C GLY A 65 4.12 10.81 15.52
N LYS A 66 3.15 11.03 16.40
CA LYS A 66 3.13 10.48 17.77
C LYS A 66 2.58 9.05 17.79
N VAL A 67 3.31 8.14 18.43
CA VAL A 67 2.80 6.80 18.77
C VAL A 67 1.65 6.94 19.77
N ARG A 68 0.54 6.25 19.51
CA ARG A 68 -0.68 6.29 20.32
C ARG A 68 -1.11 4.86 20.65
N SER A 69 -1.44 4.58 21.91
CA SER A 69 -1.95 3.26 22.31
C SER A 69 -3.37 3.05 21.78
N THR A 70 -3.60 1.98 21.02
CA THR A 70 -4.92 1.63 20.46
C THR A 70 -6.01 1.54 21.53
N TRP A 71 -5.69 0.94 22.68
CA TRP A 71 -6.62 0.84 23.81
C TRP A 71 -6.92 2.19 24.46
N ALA A 72 -5.92 3.09 24.54
CA ALA A 72 -6.16 4.45 25.02
C ALA A 72 -7.04 5.25 24.06
N VAL A 73 -6.85 5.10 22.73
CA VAL A 73 -7.71 5.74 21.72
C VAL A 73 -9.15 5.25 21.85
N ILE A 74 -9.38 3.92 21.88
CA ILE A 74 -10.72 3.34 22.02
C ILE A 74 -11.37 3.76 23.34
N GLY A 75 -10.66 3.63 24.46
CA GLY A 75 -11.18 3.97 25.79
C GLY A 75 -11.54 5.44 25.94
N LEU A 76 -10.66 6.35 25.51
CA LEU A 76 -10.94 7.79 25.54
C LEU A 76 -12.07 8.17 24.59
N SER A 77 -12.15 7.58 23.39
CA SER A 77 -13.27 7.79 22.48
C SER A 77 -14.61 7.35 23.07
N ILE A 78 -14.67 6.28 23.86
CA ILE A 78 -15.90 5.87 24.56
C ILE A 78 -16.22 6.81 25.73
N ILE A 79 -15.26 7.06 26.62
CA ILE A 79 -15.43 7.90 27.82
C ILE A 79 -15.84 9.34 27.48
N THR A 80 -15.37 9.86 26.34
CA THR A 80 -15.68 11.22 25.86
C THR A 80 -16.81 11.27 24.82
N PHE A 81 -17.61 10.20 24.69
CA PHE A 81 -18.73 10.12 23.73
C PHE A 81 -18.36 10.53 22.28
N GLY A 82 -17.16 10.14 21.84
CA GLY A 82 -16.63 10.42 20.51
C GLY A 82 -15.82 11.71 20.36
N ILE A 83 -15.79 12.60 21.36
CA ILE A 83 -15.06 13.88 21.27
C ILE A 83 -13.55 13.65 21.08
N TYR A 84 -12.97 12.65 21.77
CA TYR A 84 -11.56 12.28 21.56
C TYR A 84 -11.29 11.76 20.14
N SER A 85 -12.28 11.11 19.48
CA SER A 85 -12.14 10.71 18.08
C SER A 85 -11.93 11.91 17.15
N LEU A 86 -12.61 13.03 17.40
CA LEU A 86 -12.45 14.26 16.62
C LEU A 86 -11.02 14.82 16.75
N TYR A 87 -10.49 14.88 17.97
CA TYR A 87 -9.10 15.23 18.22
C TYR A 87 -8.13 14.25 17.55
N TYR A 88 -8.40 12.94 17.64
CA TYR A 88 -7.58 11.90 17.03
C TYR A 88 -7.53 12.03 15.50
N TYR A 89 -8.67 12.27 14.84
CA TYR A 89 -8.72 12.51 13.39
C TYR A 89 -7.93 13.77 13.01
N TYR A 90 -8.15 14.88 13.71
CA TYR A 90 -7.38 16.12 13.50
C TYR A 90 -5.87 15.85 13.60
N ALA A 91 -5.42 15.34 14.74
CA ALA A 91 -3.99 15.21 15.02
C ALA A 91 -3.30 14.18 14.12
N THR A 92 -3.99 13.09 13.75
CA THR A 92 -3.40 12.04 12.89
C THR A 92 -3.32 12.49 11.44
N HIS A 93 -4.37 13.10 10.87
CA HIS A 93 -4.31 13.64 9.51
C HIS A 93 -3.33 14.82 9.38
N GLU A 94 -3.18 15.63 10.43
CA GLU A 94 -2.20 16.71 10.46
C GLU A 94 -0.76 16.18 10.51
N GLU A 95 -0.46 15.23 11.41
CA GLU A 95 0.87 14.61 11.48
C GLU A 95 1.24 13.88 10.18
N MET A 96 0.30 13.18 9.53
CA MET A 96 0.55 12.54 8.23
C MET A 96 0.87 13.55 7.11
N LYS A 97 0.17 14.69 7.10
CA LYS A 97 0.40 15.78 6.14
C LYS A 97 1.72 16.52 6.38
N GLN A 98 2.05 16.81 7.64
CA GLN A 98 3.32 17.42 8.00
C GLN A 98 4.51 16.49 7.72
N HIS A 99 4.36 15.18 7.98
CA HIS A 99 5.42 14.20 7.75
C HIS A 99 5.67 13.93 6.25
N SER A 100 4.63 13.87 5.41
CA SER A 100 4.76 13.48 3.99
C SER A 100 4.64 14.62 2.98
N GLY A 101 4.21 15.80 3.40
CA GLY A 101 3.92 16.94 2.54
C GLY A 101 2.67 16.76 1.67
N GLU A 102 1.79 15.80 1.98
CA GLU A 102 0.60 15.47 1.20
C GLU A 102 -0.50 14.81 2.06
N GLY A 103 -1.73 14.77 1.55
CA GLY A 103 -2.91 14.36 2.31
C GLY A 103 -3.80 15.53 2.73
N PHE A 104 -4.97 15.23 3.27
CA PHE A 104 -6.03 16.20 3.55
C PHE A 104 -5.61 17.19 4.65
N GLY A 105 -5.01 16.68 5.74
CA GLY A 105 -4.60 17.48 6.90
C GLY A 105 -5.67 17.54 8.00
N GLY A 106 -5.28 18.01 9.18
CA GLY A 106 -6.09 17.87 10.38
C GLY A 106 -7.42 18.59 10.31
N VAL A 107 -7.47 19.79 9.74
CA VAL A 107 -8.70 20.57 9.60
C VAL A 107 -9.73 19.82 8.75
N VAL A 108 -9.32 19.20 7.64
CA VAL A 108 -10.24 18.44 6.77
C VAL A 108 -10.68 17.15 7.45
N GLY A 109 -9.76 16.43 8.11
CA GLY A 109 -10.11 15.26 8.93
C GLY A 109 -11.08 15.60 10.09
N LEU A 110 -10.95 16.78 10.70
CA LEU A 110 -11.86 17.27 11.73
C LEU A 110 -13.25 17.59 11.16
N LEU A 111 -13.32 18.26 10.00
CA LEU A 111 -14.57 18.55 9.30
C LEU A 111 -15.31 17.26 8.92
N PHE A 112 -14.61 16.26 8.37
CA PHE A 112 -15.17 14.92 8.14
C PHE A 112 -15.62 14.23 9.44
N GLY A 113 -14.88 14.41 10.54
CA GLY A 113 -15.25 13.93 11.87
C GLY A 113 -16.60 14.49 12.33
N ILE A 114 -16.77 15.81 12.24
CA ILE A 114 -17.97 16.53 12.66
C ILE A 114 -19.16 16.24 11.74
N PHE A 115 -19.01 16.50 10.44
CA PHE A 115 -20.14 16.46 9.49
C PHE A 115 -20.55 15.06 9.02
N THR A 116 -19.69 14.04 9.22
CA THR A 116 -20.01 12.64 8.82
C THR A 116 -19.97 11.67 9.99
N GLY A 117 -19.87 12.16 11.23
CA GLY A 117 -19.72 11.30 12.43
C GLY A 117 -18.45 10.43 12.39
N GLY A 118 -17.42 10.86 11.66
CA GLY A 118 -16.21 10.08 11.39
C GLY A 118 -16.34 9.03 10.28
N LEU A 119 -17.50 8.87 9.63
CA LEU A 119 -17.71 7.86 8.59
C LEU A 119 -16.70 7.99 7.43
N VAL A 120 -16.46 9.20 6.92
CA VAL A 120 -15.46 9.41 5.85
C VAL A 120 -14.04 9.12 6.33
N ASN A 121 -13.72 9.44 7.59
CA ASN A 121 -12.39 9.17 8.17
C ASN A 121 -12.10 7.67 8.29
N ALA A 122 -13.12 6.83 8.49
CA ALA A 122 -12.95 5.38 8.49
C ALA A 122 -12.37 4.84 7.17
N PHE A 123 -12.61 5.51 6.03
CA PHE A 123 -12.03 5.17 4.73
C PHE A 123 -10.79 6.00 4.40
N ALA A 124 -10.80 7.30 4.71
CA ALA A 124 -9.71 8.22 4.38
C ALA A 124 -8.42 7.92 5.17
N LEU A 125 -8.52 7.68 6.47
CA LEU A 125 -7.37 7.48 7.35
C LEU A 125 -6.55 6.21 7.00
N PRO A 126 -7.12 5.00 6.85
CA PRO A 126 -6.35 3.84 6.41
C PRO A 126 -5.88 3.96 4.94
N ASN A 127 -6.57 4.74 4.09
CA ASN A 127 -6.08 5.02 2.75
C ASN A 127 -4.83 5.91 2.74
N GLU A 128 -4.79 6.95 3.57
CA GLU A 128 -3.59 7.79 3.75
C GLU A 128 -2.43 6.99 4.35
N ILE A 129 -2.66 6.18 5.38
CA ILE A 129 -1.63 5.27 5.92
C ILE A 129 -1.08 4.35 4.83
N GLY A 130 -1.95 3.73 4.01
CA GLY A 130 -1.52 2.93 2.87
C GLY A 130 -0.69 3.72 1.85
N ASN A 131 -1.01 5.00 1.62
CA ASN A 131 -0.24 5.87 0.74
C ASN A 131 1.16 6.17 1.31
N LEU A 132 1.31 6.33 2.64
CA LEU A 132 2.62 6.53 3.28
C LEU A 132 3.54 5.31 3.10
N TYR A 133 3.01 4.09 3.26
CA TYR A 133 3.78 2.87 3.02
C TYR A 133 4.19 2.74 1.55
N ALA A 134 3.26 2.99 0.61
CA ALA A 134 3.54 2.92 -0.82
C ALA A 134 4.65 3.89 -1.26
N ARG A 135 4.70 5.12 -0.71
CA ARG A 135 5.75 6.11 -0.96
C ARG A 135 7.14 5.65 -0.52
N GLN A 136 7.22 4.80 0.51
CA GLN A 136 8.46 4.19 0.99
C GLN A 136 8.85 2.92 0.19
N GLY A 137 8.13 2.58 -0.88
CA GLY A 137 8.30 1.32 -1.61
C GLY A 137 7.83 0.09 -0.82
N ARG A 138 7.06 0.27 0.25
CA ARG A 138 6.60 -0.80 1.14
C ARG A 138 5.19 -1.26 0.75
N PRO A 139 4.84 -2.55 0.94
CA PRO A 139 3.48 -3.03 0.74
C PRO A 139 2.51 -2.29 1.67
N ARG A 140 1.28 -2.05 1.20
CA ARG A 140 0.23 -1.34 1.94
C ARG A 140 -0.40 -2.30 2.96
N PRO A 141 -0.28 -2.08 4.29
CA PRO A 141 -0.92 -2.95 5.28
C PRO A 141 -2.43 -2.66 5.42
N VAL A 142 -2.87 -1.48 4.99
CA VAL A 142 -4.26 -1.00 5.05
C VAL A 142 -4.61 -0.19 3.80
N SER A 143 -5.91 -0.04 3.51
CA SER A 143 -6.44 0.71 2.37
C SER A 143 -7.82 1.29 2.71
N ALA A 144 -8.46 1.99 1.77
CA ALA A 144 -9.83 2.46 1.94
C ALA A 144 -10.81 1.32 2.33
N THR A 145 -10.66 0.09 1.81
CA THR A 145 -11.59 -1.01 2.11
C THR A 145 -11.51 -1.49 3.56
N THR A 146 -10.43 -1.18 4.28
CA THR A 146 -10.35 -1.38 5.74
C THR A 146 -11.47 -0.63 6.48
N GLY A 147 -11.96 0.49 5.93
CA GLY A 147 -13.07 1.28 6.50
C GLY A 147 -14.43 0.57 6.52
N LEU A 148 -14.62 -0.49 5.71
CA LEU A 148 -15.87 -1.28 5.72
C LEU A 148 -16.14 -1.92 7.10
N TRP A 149 -15.09 -2.25 7.86
CA TRP A 149 -15.22 -2.77 9.22
C TRP A 149 -15.86 -1.77 10.19
N ALA A 150 -15.75 -0.46 9.96
CA ALA A 150 -16.44 0.54 10.77
C ALA A 150 -17.96 0.50 10.54
N ILE A 151 -18.41 0.31 9.29
CA ILE A 151 -19.83 0.15 8.96
C ILE A 151 -20.37 -1.17 9.55
N LEU A 152 -19.66 -2.28 9.35
CA LEU A 152 -20.05 -3.59 9.88
C LEU A 152 -20.13 -3.57 11.42
N GLY A 153 -19.11 -3.02 12.09
CA GLY A 153 -19.12 -2.87 13.55
C GLY A 153 -20.24 -1.96 14.06
N ALA A 154 -20.51 -0.84 13.37
CA ALA A 154 -21.61 0.05 13.69
C ALA A 154 -22.98 -0.65 13.56
N ILE A 155 -23.21 -1.45 12.51
CA ILE A 155 -24.44 -2.24 12.33
C ILE A 155 -24.60 -3.25 13.47
N ILE A 156 -23.54 -3.99 13.79
CA ILE A 156 -23.52 -5.04 14.84
C ILE A 156 -23.80 -4.46 16.23
N VAL A 157 -23.38 -3.22 16.52
CA VAL A 157 -23.60 -2.57 17.83
C VAL A 157 -24.92 -1.79 17.87
N ILE A 158 -25.20 -0.95 16.89
CA ILE A 158 -26.32 0.00 16.92
C ILE A 158 -27.66 -0.72 16.64
N GLY A 159 -27.68 -1.71 15.73
CA GLY A 159 -28.89 -2.45 15.39
C GLY A 159 -29.55 -3.13 16.61
N PRO A 160 -28.82 -4.02 17.32
CA PRO A 160 -29.32 -4.65 18.54
C PRO A 160 -29.65 -3.64 19.65
N LEU A 161 -28.89 -2.56 19.79
CA LEU A 161 -29.15 -1.51 20.80
C LEU A 161 -30.48 -0.78 20.53
N VAL A 162 -30.74 -0.36 19.29
CA VAL A 162 -32.00 0.29 18.89
C VAL A 162 -33.18 -0.67 19.05
N TRP A 163 -33.01 -1.95 18.68
CA TRP A 163 -34.01 -2.98 18.92
C TRP A 163 -34.29 -3.15 20.43
N LEU A 164 -33.25 -3.25 21.26
CA LEU A 164 -33.39 -3.45 22.70
C LEU A 164 -34.11 -2.27 23.36
N ILE A 165 -33.74 -1.04 23.01
CA ILE A 165 -34.38 0.19 23.53
C ILE A 165 -35.86 0.25 23.12
N LYS A 166 -36.19 -0.03 21.85
CA LYS A 166 -37.59 0.00 21.37
C LYS A 166 -38.44 -1.11 21.99
N THR A 167 -37.91 -2.33 22.05
CA THR A 167 -38.62 -3.51 22.60
C THR A 167 -38.88 -3.35 24.10
N ASN A 168 -37.88 -2.95 24.89
CA ASN A 168 -38.08 -2.66 26.32
C ASN A 168 -38.96 -1.42 26.54
N GLY A 169 -38.84 -0.39 25.70
CA GLY A 169 -39.70 0.80 25.76
C GLY A 169 -41.18 0.46 25.58
N ALA A 170 -41.51 -0.35 24.57
CA ALA A 170 -42.87 -0.83 24.32
C ALA A 170 -43.37 -1.77 25.43
N LEU A 171 -42.54 -2.72 25.88
CA LEU A 171 -42.88 -3.65 26.96
C LEU A 171 -43.17 -2.90 28.28
N ASN A 172 -42.33 -1.93 28.64
CA ASN A 172 -42.51 -1.11 29.83
C ASN A 172 -43.72 -0.15 29.71
N ALA A 173 -44.05 0.31 28.49
CA ALA A 173 -45.29 1.06 28.26
C ALA A 173 -46.54 0.18 28.46
N TYR A 174 -46.52 -1.05 27.95
CA TYR A 174 -47.59 -2.03 28.16
C TYR A 174 -47.79 -2.34 29.65
N TRP A 175 -46.71 -2.64 30.40
CA TRP A 175 -46.81 -2.94 31.83
C TRP A 175 -47.39 -1.80 32.65
N ARG A 176 -47.00 -0.54 32.37
CA ARG A 176 -47.63 0.64 33.01
C ARG A 176 -49.11 0.78 32.61
N GLY A 177 -49.46 0.47 31.37
CA GLY A 177 -50.84 0.46 30.89
C GLY A 177 -51.75 -0.53 31.62
N VAL A 178 -51.22 -1.66 32.09
CA VAL A 178 -51.94 -2.64 32.93
C VAL A 178 -51.72 -2.44 34.45
N GLY A 179 -51.19 -1.27 34.86
CA GLY A 179 -51.13 -0.85 36.26
C GLY A 179 -49.86 -1.19 37.05
N ALA A 180 -48.80 -1.72 36.39
CA ALA A 180 -47.48 -1.77 37.00
C ALA A 180 -46.91 -0.36 37.23
N ARG A 181 -46.07 -0.19 38.25
CA ARG A 181 -45.60 1.11 38.76
C ARG A 181 -44.09 1.11 38.84
#